data_AF-A0A3A0DGT2-F1
#
_entry.id   AF-A0A3A0DGT2-F1
#
_cell.length_a   1.000
_cell.length_b   1.000
_cell.length_c   1.000
_cell.angle_alpha   90.00
_cell.angle_beta   90.00
_cell.angle_gamma   90.00
#
_symmetry.space_group_name_H-M   'P 1'
#
loop_
_entity.id
_entity.type
_entity.pdbx_description
1 polymer ?
#
loop_
_entity_poly.entity_id
_entity_poly.type
_entity_poly.pdbx_seq_one_letter_code
_entity_poly.pdbx_strand_id
1 'polypeptide(L)'
;MTDARRQQLALVKAAVEQDIEARREQLDEAGRRQFDVQRDIAAAEIKLHELEQQRMAVLAEPADVQEVECVPTPLARTVTGEEVHARLKHGQLAVVPVDDLLAEVERRGAHYLRNNLRERNQAEDVFGPIEGFRMRLSVARLEPAALPGTPAAASERSQLVLQGVFLPTADQLGQPVEQALLPTSPFMNAIRAKRGSSPAVVVWVYPDSYGELRTIKRAMWEAGVPLAIRPLAESQPIIFSTLGTRAAAQ
;
A
#
# COMPACT_ATOMS: atom_id res chain seq x y z
N MET A 1 44.21 -12.93 -24.86
CA MET A 1 44.29 -11.86 -25.88
C MET A 1 43.82 -10.49 -25.38
N THR A 2 43.65 -10.29 -24.06
CA THR A 2 43.07 -9.07 -23.45
C THR A 2 44.12 -8.05 -22.97
N ASP A 3 45.34 -8.48 -22.70
CA ASP A 3 46.39 -7.62 -22.14
C ASP A 3 47.06 -6.71 -23.18
N ALA A 4 47.37 -7.26 -24.36
CA ALA A 4 47.98 -6.50 -25.45
C ALA A 4 47.10 -5.32 -25.91
N ARG A 5 45.76 -5.51 -25.91
CA ARG A 5 44.81 -4.46 -26.30
C ARG A 5 44.68 -3.37 -25.23
N ARG A 6 44.79 -3.72 -23.94
CA ARG A 6 44.85 -2.72 -22.86
C ARG A 6 46.15 -1.94 -22.87
N GLN A 7 47.28 -2.61 -23.10
CA GLN A 7 48.58 -1.94 -23.24
C GLN A 7 48.58 -0.99 -24.43
N GLN A 8 48.00 -1.39 -25.56
CA GLN A 8 47.90 -0.54 -26.74
C GLN A 8 46.96 0.66 -26.52
N LEU A 9 45.84 0.48 -25.80
CA LEU A 9 44.96 1.58 -25.41
C LEU A 9 45.60 2.54 -24.40
N ALA A 10 46.37 2.01 -23.43
CA ALA A 10 47.10 2.82 -22.46
C ALA A 10 48.22 3.63 -23.13
N LEU A 11 48.92 3.03 -24.11
CA LEU A 11 49.96 3.71 -24.88
C LEU A 11 49.37 4.85 -25.73
N VAL A 12 48.24 4.61 -26.39
CA VAL A 12 47.53 5.64 -27.18
C VAL A 12 47.01 6.76 -26.28
N LYS A 13 46.44 6.43 -25.11
CA LYS A 13 45.99 7.42 -24.14
C LYS A 13 47.14 8.31 -23.65
N ALA A 14 48.28 7.71 -23.29
CA ALA A 14 49.45 8.44 -22.82
C ALA A 14 50.06 9.34 -23.91
N ALA A 15 50.09 8.88 -25.16
CA ALA A 15 50.57 9.67 -26.29
C ALA A 15 49.65 10.89 -26.57
N VAL A 16 48.34 10.72 -26.43
CA VAL A 16 47.37 11.82 -26.58
C VAL A 16 47.48 12.81 -25.42
N GLU A 17 47.66 12.34 -24.19
CA GLU A 17 47.88 13.21 -23.02
C GLU A 17 49.18 14.03 -23.15
N GLN A 18 50.27 13.42 -23.64
CA GLN A 18 51.52 14.14 -23.93
C GLN A 18 51.39 15.17 -25.04
N ASP A 19 50.66 14.85 -26.12
CA ASP A 19 50.46 15.79 -27.23
C ASP A 19 49.56 16.98 -26.81
N ILE A 20 48.61 16.74 -25.91
CA ILE A 20 47.80 17.80 -25.28
C ILE A 20 48.67 18.68 -24.37
N GLU A 21 49.57 18.10 -23.58
CA GLU A 21 50.45 18.86 -22.67
C GLU A 21 51.52 19.66 -23.43
N ALA A 22 52.09 19.10 -24.49
CA ALA A 22 53.03 19.81 -25.36
C ALA A 22 52.37 20.99 -26.10
N ARG A 23 51.10 20.83 -26.53
CA ARG A 23 50.31 21.92 -27.14
C ARG A 23 49.87 22.96 -26.10
N ARG A 24 49.69 22.57 -24.83
CA ARG A 24 49.46 23.50 -23.70
C ARG A 24 50.68 24.38 -23.41
N GLU A 25 51.91 23.88 -23.60
CA GLU A 25 53.13 24.67 -23.42
C GLU A 25 53.36 25.71 -24.54
N GLN A 26 52.88 25.44 -25.75
CA GLN A 26 53.01 26.35 -26.91
C GLN A 26 51.89 27.40 -27.04
N LEU A 27 50.78 27.26 -26.31
CA LEU A 27 49.67 28.21 -26.36
C LEU A 27 49.80 29.23 -25.21
N ASP A 28 49.87 30.51 -25.57
CA ASP A 28 49.80 31.68 -24.68
C ASP A 28 48.76 31.51 -23.57
N GLU A 29 48.91 32.21 -22.44
CA GLU A 29 47.94 32.22 -21.33
C GLU A 29 46.48 32.45 -21.79
N ALA A 30 46.27 33.12 -22.93
CA ALA A 30 44.98 33.31 -23.56
C ALA A 30 44.40 32.00 -24.15
N GLY A 31 45.22 31.18 -24.80
CA GLY A 31 44.82 29.88 -25.37
C GLY A 31 44.55 28.83 -24.30
N ARG A 32 45.32 28.82 -23.20
CA ARG A 32 45.03 27.96 -22.03
C ARG A 32 43.67 28.31 -21.41
N ARG A 33 43.42 29.61 -21.20
CA ARG A 33 42.12 30.10 -20.71
C ARG A 33 40.97 29.73 -21.65
N GLN A 34 41.17 29.84 -22.97
CA GLN A 34 40.14 29.47 -23.95
C GLN A 34 39.85 27.96 -23.94
N PHE A 35 40.87 27.11 -23.80
CA PHE A 35 40.69 25.66 -23.69
C PHE A 35 40.02 25.24 -22.38
N ASP A 36 40.39 25.85 -21.25
CA ASP A 36 39.74 25.58 -19.96
C ASP A 36 38.26 26.02 -20.00
N VAL A 37 37.97 27.19 -20.56
CA VAL A 37 36.58 27.65 -20.76
C VAL A 37 35.80 26.70 -21.68
N GLN A 38 36.39 26.23 -22.78
CA GLN A 38 35.74 25.26 -23.68
C GLN A 38 35.50 23.90 -22.99
N ARG A 39 36.45 23.43 -22.19
CA ARG A 39 36.29 22.20 -21.40
C ARG A 39 35.18 22.35 -20.37
N ASP A 40 35.13 23.49 -19.69
CA ASP A 40 34.13 23.76 -18.66
C ASP A 40 32.73 23.92 -19.27
N ILE A 41 32.61 24.51 -20.48
CA ILE A 41 31.36 24.53 -21.26
C ILE A 41 30.92 23.10 -21.61
N ALA A 42 31.82 22.28 -22.16
CA ALA A 42 31.49 20.90 -22.52
C ALA A 42 31.08 20.07 -21.28
N ALA A 43 31.75 20.27 -20.14
CA ALA A 43 31.38 19.61 -18.88
C ALA A 43 30.02 20.08 -18.36
N ALA A 44 29.72 21.38 -18.47
CA ALA A 44 28.42 21.93 -18.10
C ALA A 44 27.29 21.42 -19.00
N GLU A 45 27.53 21.27 -20.31
CA GLU A 45 26.56 20.71 -21.27
C GLU A 45 26.25 19.23 -20.98
N ILE A 46 27.27 18.42 -20.68
CA ILE A 46 27.07 17.02 -20.28
C ILE A 46 26.23 16.95 -19.00
N LYS A 47 26.55 17.79 -18.01
CA LYS A 47 25.83 17.82 -16.73
C LYS A 47 24.39 18.34 -16.89
N LEU A 48 24.17 19.29 -17.79
CA LEU A 48 22.84 19.77 -18.14
C LEU A 48 22.02 18.64 -18.75
N HIS A 49 22.60 17.89 -19.68
CA HIS A 49 21.94 16.75 -20.32
C HIS A 49 21.62 15.64 -19.33
N GLU A 50 22.53 15.31 -18.41
CA GLU A 50 22.28 14.36 -17.32
C GLU A 50 21.15 14.80 -16.40
N LEU A 51 21.12 16.09 -16.01
CA LEU A 51 20.06 16.64 -15.17
C LEU A 51 18.70 16.71 -15.90
N GLU A 52 18.71 16.99 -17.20
CA GLU A 52 17.50 16.94 -18.04
C GLU A 52 16.96 15.51 -18.15
N GLN A 53 17.83 14.52 -18.35
CA GLN A 53 17.45 13.11 -18.35
C GLN A 53 16.91 12.65 -16.99
N GLN A 54 17.54 13.06 -15.89
CA GLN A 54 17.05 12.79 -14.53
C GLN A 54 15.71 13.45 -14.28
N ARG A 55 15.53 14.72 -14.70
CA ARG A 55 14.25 15.42 -14.62
C ARG A 55 13.18 14.73 -15.45
N MET A 56 13.52 14.22 -16.63
CA MET A 56 12.60 13.47 -17.47
C MET A 56 12.26 12.10 -16.90
N ALA A 57 13.20 11.41 -16.24
CA ALA A 57 12.93 10.18 -15.51
C ALA A 57 11.97 10.41 -14.33
N VAL A 58 12.17 11.49 -13.57
CA VAL A 58 11.30 11.90 -12.45
C VAL A 58 9.92 12.37 -12.94
N LEU A 59 9.82 12.96 -14.14
CA LEU A 59 8.54 13.35 -14.75
C LEU A 59 7.83 12.19 -15.47
N ALA A 60 8.57 11.16 -15.90
CA ALA A 60 8.04 9.96 -16.53
C ALA A 60 7.62 8.88 -15.53
N GLU A 61 8.09 8.96 -14.28
CA GLU A 61 7.38 8.35 -13.15
C GLU A 61 6.12 9.18 -12.89
N PRO A 62 4.91 8.67 -13.16
CA PRO A 62 3.72 9.33 -12.66
C PRO A 62 3.81 9.26 -11.14
N ALA A 63 4.17 10.36 -10.50
CA ALA A 63 3.81 10.58 -9.12
C ALA A 63 2.27 10.58 -9.10
N ASP A 64 1.68 9.44 -8.78
CA ASP A 64 0.25 9.32 -8.48
C ASP A 64 0.03 10.00 -7.12
N VAL A 65 0.19 11.33 -7.11
CA VAL A 65 -0.22 12.20 -6.02
C VAL A 65 -1.72 12.32 -6.15
N GLN A 66 -2.43 11.27 -5.71
CA GLN A 66 -3.80 11.44 -5.30
C GLN A 66 -3.77 12.17 -3.97
N GLU A 67 -4.21 13.42 -3.98
CA GLU A 67 -4.53 14.17 -2.78
C GLU A 67 -5.47 13.32 -1.93
N VAL A 68 -4.93 12.77 -0.83
CA VAL A 68 -5.71 12.07 0.18
C VAL A 68 -6.48 13.15 0.92
N GLU A 69 -7.74 13.37 0.53
CA GLU A 69 -8.70 14.05 1.41
C GLU A 69 -8.85 13.21 2.67
N CYS A 70 -8.13 13.62 3.71
CA CYS A 70 -8.10 13.00 5.01
C CYS A 70 -9.38 13.41 5.76
N VAL A 71 -10.46 12.66 5.53
CA VAL A 71 -11.67 12.79 6.35
C VAL A 71 -11.41 12.10 7.71
N PRO A 72 -11.68 12.77 8.84
CA PRO A 72 -11.30 12.29 10.16
C PRO A 72 -12.01 10.97 10.51
N THR A 73 -11.22 9.96 10.88
CA THR A 73 -11.69 8.65 11.34
C THR A 73 -12.55 8.76 12.60
N PRO A 74 -13.84 8.36 12.56
CA PRO A 74 -14.65 8.22 13.76
C PRO A 74 -14.38 6.87 14.40
N LEU A 75 -13.90 6.94 15.64
CA LEU A 75 -13.76 5.85 16.58
C LEU A 75 -15.07 5.07 16.75
N ALA A 76 -14.94 3.74 16.83
CA ALA A 76 -15.80 2.80 17.57
C ALA A 76 -17.15 3.37 18.10
N ARG A 77 -18.10 3.60 17.19
CA ARG A 77 -19.53 3.72 17.49
C ARG A 77 -20.32 3.42 16.21
N THR A 78 -21.02 2.27 16.21
CA THR A 78 -22.10 1.85 15.29
C THR A 78 -22.19 2.55 13.94
N VAL A 79 -21.69 1.87 12.90
CA VAL A 79 -22.20 1.78 11.52
C VAL A 79 -23.28 2.83 11.19
N THR A 80 -22.89 4.00 10.70
CA THR A 80 -23.82 4.98 10.11
C THR A 80 -23.95 4.84 8.59
N GLY A 81 -23.37 3.78 8.01
CA GLY A 81 -23.63 3.32 6.66
C GLY A 81 -23.27 1.84 6.56
N GLU A 82 -24.17 1.00 6.04
CA GLU A 82 -23.85 -0.41 5.84
C GLU A 82 -22.83 -0.55 4.72
N GLU A 83 -21.64 -1.08 5.01
CA GLU A 83 -20.62 -1.31 4.00
C GLU A 83 -20.69 -2.74 3.46
N VAL A 84 -20.40 -2.91 2.17
CA VAL A 84 -20.19 -4.22 1.54
C VAL A 84 -18.72 -4.36 1.23
N HIS A 85 -18.04 -5.25 1.96
CA HIS A 85 -16.65 -5.56 1.69
C HIS A 85 -16.54 -6.68 0.65
N ALA A 86 -15.67 -6.49 -0.34
CA ALA A 86 -15.37 -7.51 -1.34
C ALA A 86 -13.87 -7.64 -1.55
N ARG A 87 -13.42 -8.85 -1.87
CA ARG A 87 -12.04 -9.20 -2.21
C ARG A 87 -11.96 -9.47 -3.71
N LEU A 88 -11.02 -8.82 -4.38
CA LEU A 88 -10.71 -9.04 -5.79
C LEU A 88 -9.30 -9.61 -5.93
N LYS A 89 -9.20 -10.92 -6.23
CA LYS A 89 -7.94 -11.66 -6.41
C LYS A 89 -8.11 -12.68 -7.54
N HIS A 90 -7.13 -12.82 -8.41
CA HIS A 90 -7.10 -13.61 -9.64
C HIS A 90 -8.33 -13.41 -10.54
N GLY A 91 -8.82 -12.17 -10.65
CA GLY A 91 -10.04 -11.84 -11.39
C GLY A 91 -11.33 -12.37 -10.74
N GLN A 92 -11.25 -12.88 -9.52
CA GLN A 92 -12.39 -13.38 -8.75
C GLN A 92 -12.79 -12.39 -7.67
N LEU A 93 -14.07 -12.05 -7.67
CA LEU A 93 -14.72 -11.20 -6.68
C LEU A 93 -15.46 -12.06 -5.64
N ALA A 94 -15.08 -11.95 -4.38
CA ALA A 94 -15.72 -12.61 -3.25
C ALA A 94 -16.25 -11.58 -2.26
N VAL A 95 -17.46 -11.76 -1.75
CA VAL A 95 -17.98 -10.94 -0.64
C VAL A 95 -17.31 -11.40 0.65
N VAL A 96 -16.78 -10.45 1.43
CA VAL A 96 -16.21 -10.73 2.75
C VAL A 96 -17.32 -10.62 3.79
N PRO A 97 -17.68 -11.70 4.51
CA PRO A 97 -18.80 -11.71 5.46
C PRO A 97 -18.37 -11.10 6.81
N VAL A 98 -18.03 -9.81 6.80
CA VAL A 98 -17.54 -9.10 7.99
C VAL A 98 -18.58 -9.13 9.11
N ASP A 99 -19.84 -8.80 8.80
CA ASP A 99 -20.91 -8.74 9.78
C ASP A 99 -21.19 -10.10 10.42
N ASP A 100 -21.25 -11.17 9.62
CA ASP A 100 -21.52 -12.52 10.12
C ASP A 100 -20.39 -13.04 11.01
N LEU A 101 -19.14 -12.77 10.63
CA LEU A 101 -17.96 -13.16 11.41
C LEU A 101 -17.87 -12.38 12.73
N LEU A 102 -18.22 -11.09 12.73
CA LEU A 102 -18.33 -10.29 13.95
C LEU A 102 -19.46 -10.79 14.86
N ALA A 103 -20.61 -11.13 14.29
CA ALA A 103 -21.72 -11.72 15.04
C ALA A 103 -21.35 -13.08 15.65
N GLU A 104 -20.50 -13.87 14.98
CA GLU A 104 -19.95 -15.12 15.53
C GLU A 104 -19.04 -14.85 16.74
N VAL A 105 -18.17 -13.84 16.67
CA VAL A 105 -17.32 -13.41 17.80
C VAL A 105 -18.17 -13.02 19.00
N GLU A 106 -19.19 -12.19 18.78
CA GLU A 106 -20.06 -11.72 19.87
C GLU A 106 -20.78 -12.88 20.57
N ARG A 107 -21.22 -13.87 19.78
CA ARG A 107 -21.96 -15.04 20.28
C ARG A 107 -21.08 -16.04 21.03
N ARG A 108 -19.88 -16.32 20.50
CA ARG A 108 -19.03 -17.46 20.93
C ARG A 108 -17.78 -17.03 21.69
N GLY A 109 -17.15 -15.93 21.27
CA GLY A 109 -15.81 -15.54 21.70
C GLY A 109 -15.75 -14.44 22.74
N ALA A 110 -16.80 -13.62 22.86
CA ALA A 110 -16.77 -12.42 23.70
C ALA A 110 -16.42 -12.70 25.17
N HIS A 111 -16.91 -13.80 25.74
CA HIS A 111 -16.60 -14.17 27.13
C HIS A 111 -15.17 -14.71 27.28
N TYR A 112 -14.72 -15.57 26.37
CA TYR A 112 -13.37 -16.15 26.37
C TYR A 112 -12.29 -15.08 26.20
N LEU A 113 -12.47 -14.19 25.21
CA LEU A 113 -11.55 -13.09 24.94
C LEU A 113 -11.46 -12.14 26.15
N ARG A 114 -12.60 -11.79 26.78
CA ARG A 114 -12.63 -10.94 27.97
C ARG A 114 -11.89 -11.54 29.16
N ASN A 115 -12.02 -12.85 29.39
CA ASN A 115 -11.32 -13.52 30.49
C ASN A 115 -9.80 -13.56 30.23
N ASN A 116 -9.37 -13.96 29.04
CA ASN A 116 -7.95 -14.00 28.70
C ASN A 116 -7.29 -12.61 28.69
N LEU A 117 -8.01 -11.57 28.27
CA LEU A 117 -7.56 -10.18 28.34
C LEU A 117 -7.32 -9.70 29.77
N ARG A 118 -8.05 -10.23 30.76
CA ARG A 118 -7.85 -9.89 32.18
C ARG A 118 -6.64 -10.60 32.77
N GLU A 119 -6.36 -11.83 32.31
CA GLU A 119 -5.29 -12.66 32.87
C GLU A 119 -3.92 -12.41 32.20
N ARG A 120 -3.92 -12.18 30.88
CA ARG A 120 -2.68 -12.17 30.06
C ARG A 120 -2.46 -10.88 29.28
N ASN A 121 -3.31 -9.86 29.45
CA ASN A 121 -3.31 -8.60 28.67
C ASN A 121 -3.40 -8.77 27.14
N GLN A 122 -3.54 -9.99 26.63
CA GLN A 122 -3.71 -10.32 25.22
C GLN A 122 -4.61 -11.56 25.08
N ALA A 123 -5.43 -11.58 24.05
CA ALA A 123 -6.23 -12.74 23.67
C ALA A 123 -6.28 -12.87 22.15
N GLU A 124 -6.17 -14.09 21.63
CA GLU A 124 -6.32 -14.39 20.21
C GLU A 124 -7.25 -15.59 20.03
N ASP A 125 -8.12 -15.52 19.04
CA ASP A 125 -8.97 -16.64 18.66
C ASP A 125 -9.36 -16.58 17.17
N VAL A 126 -9.80 -17.71 16.61
CA VAL A 126 -10.17 -17.85 15.19
C VAL A 126 -11.63 -18.28 15.05
N PHE A 127 -12.38 -17.51 14.26
CA PHE A 127 -13.82 -17.67 14.02
C PHE A 127 -14.09 -18.05 12.55
N GLY A 128 -15.20 -18.74 12.29
CA GLY A 128 -15.57 -19.27 10.99
C GLY A 128 -15.15 -20.73 10.75
N PRO A 129 -15.28 -21.24 9.50
CA PRO A 129 -15.45 -20.47 8.27
C PRO A 129 -16.91 -20.06 7.98
N ILE A 130 -17.11 -18.85 7.48
CA ILE A 130 -18.38 -18.32 6.94
C ILE A 130 -18.10 -17.80 5.53
N GLU A 131 -18.93 -18.16 4.53
CA GLU A 131 -18.75 -17.79 3.11
C GLU A 131 -17.31 -17.95 2.58
N GLY A 132 -16.59 -18.97 3.08
CA GLY A 132 -15.21 -19.25 2.68
C GLY A 132 -14.15 -18.34 3.34
N PHE A 133 -14.50 -17.54 4.35
CA PHE A 133 -13.58 -16.73 5.13
C PHE A 133 -13.52 -17.19 6.60
N ARG A 134 -12.34 -17.10 7.19
CA ARG A 134 -12.10 -17.20 8.63
C ARG A 134 -11.65 -15.84 9.14
N MET A 135 -11.99 -15.51 10.38
CA MET A 135 -11.47 -14.30 11.03
C MET A 135 -10.59 -14.70 12.21
N ARG A 136 -9.32 -14.28 12.17
CA ARG A 136 -8.47 -14.28 13.36
C ARG A 136 -8.65 -12.95 14.06
N LEU A 137 -9.12 -12.98 15.30
CA LEU A 137 -9.27 -11.81 16.13
C LEU A 137 -8.19 -11.81 17.20
N SER A 138 -7.35 -10.77 17.21
CA SER A 138 -6.35 -10.51 18.23
C SER A 138 -6.74 -9.26 19.00
N VAL A 139 -6.78 -9.36 20.33
CA VAL A 139 -7.05 -8.25 21.24
C VAL A 139 -5.88 -8.08 22.18
N ALA A 140 -5.35 -6.87 22.31
CA ALA A 140 -4.26 -6.55 23.22
C ALA A 140 -4.61 -5.31 24.06
N ARG A 141 -4.21 -5.31 25.32
CA ARG A 141 -4.26 -4.14 26.20
C ARG A 141 -2.91 -3.42 26.10
N LEU A 142 -2.92 -2.21 25.56
CA LEU A 142 -1.76 -1.33 25.60
C LEU A 142 -1.77 -0.57 26.93
N GLU A 143 -0.79 -0.84 27.77
CA GLU A 143 -0.46 0.05 28.88
C GLU A 143 0.32 1.23 28.31
N PRO A 144 -0.13 2.48 28.51
CA PRO A 144 0.66 3.63 28.11
C PRO A 144 1.99 3.63 28.87
N ALA A 145 3.05 4.02 28.17
CA ALA A 145 4.37 4.14 28.77
C ALA A 145 4.32 5.23 29.86
N ALA A 146 4.56 4.84 31.11
CA ALA A 146 4.65 5.78 32.21
C ALA A 146 5.74 6.83 31.92
N LEU A 147 5.33 8.08 31.72
CA LEU A 147 6.26 9.21 31.65
C LEU A 147 6.85 9.45 33.06
N PRO A 148 8.18 9.49 33.22
CA PRO A 148 8.80 9.71 34.51
C PRO A 148 8.36 11.07 35.09
N GLY A 149 7.73 11.06 36.27
CA GLY A 149 7.35 12.28 37.00
C GLY A 149 5.87 12.61 37.08
N THR A 150 4.99 11.78 36.51
CA THR A 150 3.52 11.99 36.58
C THR A 150 2.93 11.29 37.82
N PRO A 151 2.15 11.98 38.69
CA PRO A 151 1.54 11.34 39.85
C PRO A 151 0.54 10.24 39.42
N ALA A 152 0.67 9.06 40.05
CA ALA A 152 -0.06 7.82 39.77
C ALA A 152 -1.61 7.89 39.91
N ALA A 153 -2.18 9.06 40.18
CA ALA A 153 -3.62 9.27 40.37
C ALA A 153 -4.39 9.61 39.08
N ALA A 154 -3.69 9.85 37.97
CA ALA A 154 -4.33 9.87 36.65
C ALA A 154 -4.19 8.48 36.02
N SER A 155 -5.00 7.51 36.47
CA SER A 155 -5.10 6.18 35.85
C SER A 155 -5.37 6.32 34.36
N GLU A 156 -4.27 6.28 33.64
CA GLU A 156 -4.11 5.97 32.25
C GLU A 156 -5.10 4.88 31.83
N ARG A 157 -6.10 5.27 31.06
CA ARG A 157 -7.09 4.35 30.49
C ARG A 157 -6.33 3.39 29.58
N SER A 158 -6.09 2.15 30.02
CA SER A 158 -5.46 1.16 29.14
C SER A 158 -6.29 1.05 27.87
N GLN A 159 -5.64 1.22 26.72
CA GLN A 159 -6.33 1.18 25.45
C GLN A 159 -6.42 -0.27 24.98
N LEU A 160 -7.63 -0.71 24.61
CA LEU A 160 -7.82 -2.01 23.96
C LEU A 160 -7.61 -1.85 22.46
N VAL A 161 -6.68 -2.62 21.94
CA VAL A 161 -6.39 -2.75 20.50
C VAL A 161 -7.09 -4.01 20.02
N LEU A 162 -7.98 -3.86 19.04
CA LEU A 162 -8.62 -5.00 18.37
C LEU A 162 -8.14 -5.04 16.93
N GLN A 163 -7.66 -6.21 16.51
CA GLN A 163 -7.24 -6.49 15.15
C GLN A 163 -7.94 -7.75 14.64
N GLY A 164 -8.78 -7.60 13.62
CA GLY A 164 -9.40 -8.69 12.87
C GLY A 164 -8.66 -8.93 11.56
N VAL A 165 -8.15 -10.13 11.35
CA VAL A 165 -7.51 -10.56 10.10
C VAL A 165 -8.44 -11.56 9.41
N PHE A 166 -8.93 -11.20 8.23
CA PHE A 166 -9.80 -12.02 7.41
C PHE A 166 -8.97 -12.86 6.45
N LEU A 167 -9.09 -14.18 6.60
CA LEU A 167 -8.33 -15.17 5.87
C LEU A 167 -9.26 -15.96 4.96
N PRO A 168 -9.01 -15.95 3.64
CA PRO A 168 -9.74 -16.82 2.74
C PRO A 168 -9.34 -18.29 2.98
N THR A 169 -10.31 -19.20 2.86
CA THR A 169 -10.08 -20.65 2.98
C THR A 169 -9.49 -21.27 1.72
N ALA A 170 -9.59 -20.59 0.58
CA ALA A 170 -9.04 -20.99 -0.71
C ALA A 170 -8.50 -19.75 -1.46
N ASP A 171 -7.49 -19.98 -2.31
CA ASP A 171 -6.96 -18.91 -3.18
C ASP A 171 -7.98 -18.47 -4.22
N GLN A 172 -8.60 -19.44 -4.89
CA GLN A 172 -9.73 -19.26 -5.80
C GLN A 172 -11.04 -19.25 -5.00
N LEU A 173 -11.36 -18.09 -4.43
CA LEU A 173 -12.62 -17.86 -3.73
C LEU A 173 -13.30 -16.65 -4.36
N GLY A 174 -14.57 -16.84 -4.71
CA GLY A 174 -15.41 -15.84 -5.38
C GLY A 174 -15.89 -16.29 -6.75
N GLN A 175 -16.43 -15.35 -7.50
CA GLN A 175 -16.87 -15.53 -8.88
C GLN A 175 -16.06 -14.61 -9.80
N PRO A 176 -15.82 -14.97 -11.07
CA PRO A 176 -15.24 -14.04 -12.04
C PRO A 176 -16.00 -12.72 -12.04
N VAL A 177 -15.31 -11.59 -12.19
CA VAL A 177 -15.91 -10.24 -12.09
C VAL A 177 -17.15 -10.07 -12.95
N GLU A 178 -17.13 -10.56 -14.18
CA GLU A 178 -18.26 -10.50 -15.11
C GLU A 178 -19.51 -11.20 -14.55
N GLN A 179 -19.33 -12.37 -13.94
CA GLN A 179 -20.41 -13.13 -13.31
C GLN A 179 -20.85 -12.50 -11.99
N ALA A 180 -19.90 -11.96 -11.21
CA ALA A 180 -20.16 -11.30 -9.94
C ALA A 180 -20.92 -9.99 -10.09
N LEU A 181 -20.92 -9.37 -11.28
CA LEU A 181 -21.69 -8.16 -11.57
C LEU A 181 -23.11 -8.45 -12.10
N LEU A 182 -23.44 -9.72 -12.37
CA LEU A 182 -24.80 -10.09 -12.78
C LEU A 182 -25.81 -9.77 -11.68
N PRO A 183 -27.05 -9.38 -12.02
CA PRO A 183 -28.06 -9.04 -11.02
C PRO A 183 -28.31 -10.15 -10.00
N THR A 184 -28.18 -11.42 -10.36
CA THR A 184 -28.44 -12.56 -9.46
C THR A 184 -27.23 -12.99 -8.62
N SER A 185 -26.07 -12.34 -8.77
CA SER A 185 -24.84 -12.74 -8.09
C SER A 185 -24.90 -12.54 -6.57
N PRO A 186 -24.11 -13.30 -5.79
CA PRO A 186 -23.97 -13.07 -4.34
C PRO A 186 -23.55 -11.65 -4.00
N PHE A 187 -22.67 -11.05 -4.81
CA PHE A 187 -22.19 -9.68 -4.62
C PHE A 187 -23.31 -8.65 -4.80
N MET A 188 -24.09 -8.74 -5.88
CA MET A 188 -25.21 -7.84 -6.11
C MET A 188 -26.37 -8.08 -5.12
N ASN A 189 -26.56 -9.33 -4.66
CA ASN A 189 -27.46 -9.65 -3.56
C ASN A 189 -27.03 -8.95 -2.26
N ALA A 190 -25.75 -9.00 -1.89
CA ALA A 190 -25.22 -8.35 -0.70
C ALA A 190 -25.42 -6.83 -0.74
N ILE A 191 -25.19 -6.19 -1.90
CA ILE A 191 -25.46 -4.77 -2.09
C ILE A 191 -26.95 -4.46 -1.94
N ARG A 192 -27.84 -5.28 -2.54
CA ARG A 192 -29.30 -5.08 -2.44
C ARG A 192 -29.83 -5.28 -1.04
N ALA A 193 -29.32 -6.27 -0.30
CA ALA A 193 -29.70 -6.51 1.09
C ALA A 193 -29.49 -5.27 1.96
N LYS A 194 -28.49 -4.47 1.61
CA LYS A 194 -28.07 -3.25 2.33
C LYS A 194 -28.54 -1.94 1.70
N ARG A 195 -29.34 -1.98 0.62
CA ARG A 195 -29.79 -0.77 -0.13
C ARG A 195 -30.59 0.24 0.69
N GLY A 196 -31.23 -0.20 1.78
CA GLY A 196 -32.02 0.68 2.65
C GLY A 196 -31.20 1.80 3.30
N SER A 197 -29.89 1.63 3.41
CA SER A 197 -28.96 2.59 4.03
C SER A 197 -27.95 3.20 3.05
N SER A 198 -28.16 3.08 1.72
CA SER A 198 -27.22 3.52 0.69
C SER A 198 -25.79 2.99 0.91
N PRO A 199 -25.57 1.69 0.67
CA PRO A 199 -24.36 1.03 1.13
C PRO A 199 -23.15 1.45 0.30
N ALA A 200 -22.02 1.64 0.96
CA ALA A 200 -20.74 1.85 0.29
C ALA A 200 -20.06 0.50 0.04
N VAL A 201 -19.59 0.28 -1.17
CA VAL A 201 -18.84 -0.92 -1.52
C VAL A 201 -17.36 -0.64 -1.33
N VAL A 202 -16.68 -1.48 -0.55
CA VAL A 202 -15.23 -1.42 -0.36
C VAL A 202 -14.61 -2.66 -1.00
N VAL A 203 -13.84 -2.46 -2.07
CA VAL A 203 -13.15 -3.56 -2.76
C VAL A 203 -11.67 -3.56 -2.38
N TRP A 204 -11.23 -4.66 -1.78
CA TRP A 204 -9.84 -4.98 -1.50
C TRP A 204 -9.23 -5.65 -2.72
N VAL A 205 -8.26 -5.00 -3.36
CA VAL A 205 -7.76 -5.41 -4.68
C VAL A 205 -6.29 -5.78 -4.62
N TYR A 206 -5.98 -6.98 -5.07
CA TYR A 206 -4.61 -7.45 -5.22
C TYR A 206 -4.03 -7.03 -6.57
N PRO A 207 -2.69 -6.91 -6.70
CA PRO A 207 -2.05 -6.35 -7.90
C PRO A 207 -2.37 -7.10 -9.19
N ASP A 208 -2.58 -8.42 -9.08
CA ASP A 208 -2.92 -9.31 -10.20
C ASP A 208 -4.30 -9.01 -10.81
N SER A 209 -5.16 -8.25 -10.14
CA SER A 209 -6.55 -7.99 -10.56
C SER A 209 -6.85 -6.50 -10.80
N TYR A 210 -5.82 -5.66 -10.96
CA TYR A 210 -6.02 -4.23 -11.27
C TYR A 210 -6.67 -3.98 -12.63
N GLY A 211 -6.55 -4.91 -13.59
CA GLY A 211 -7.25 -4.82 -14.88
C GLY A 211 -8.77 -4.69 -14.72
N GLU A 212 -9.32 -5.34 -13.69
CA GLU A 212 -10.76 -5.58 -13.57
C GLU A 212 -11.47 -4.42 -12.85
N LEU A 213 -10.68 -3.50 -12.29
CA LEU A 213 -11.16 -2.30 -11.60
C LEU A 213 -12.04 -1.43 -12.51
N ARG A 214 -11.70 -1.32 -13.80
CA ARG A 214 -12.49 -0.50 -14.75
C ARG A 214 -13.91 -1.03 -14.91
N THR A 215 -14.05 -2.35 -14.98
CA THR A 215 -15.35 -3.02 -15.11
C THR A 215 -16.19 -2.83 -13.86
N ILE A 216 -15.59 -2.99 -12.67
CA ILE A 216 -16.28 -2.79 -11.38
C ILE A 216 -16.68 -1.32 -11.20
N LYS A 217 -15.77 -0.38 -11.46
CA LYS A 217 -16.04 1.07 -11.37
C LYS A 217 -17.23 1.47 -12.24
N ARG A 218 -17.25 1.03 -13.50
CA ARG A 218 -18.37 1.30 -14.42
C ARG A 218 -19.67 0.72 -13.90
N ALA A 219 -19.68 -0.54 -13.48
CA ALA A 219 -20.89 -1.20 -12.99
C ALA A 219 -21.44 -0.55 -11.71
N MET A 220 -20.58 -0.13 -10.78
CA MET A 220 -21.00 0.55 -9.55
C MET A 220 -21.53 1.96 -9.85
N TRP A 221 -20.89 2.68 -10.78
CA TRP A 221 -21.35 3.99 -11.24
C TRP A 221 -22.74 3.91 -11.92
N GLU A 222 -22.94 2.94 -12.82
CA GLU A 222 -24.24 2.68 -13.46
C GLU A 222 -25.32 2.28 -12.44
N ALA A 223 -24.93 1.56 -11.37
CA ALA A 223 -25.82 1.18 -10.29
C ALA A 223 -26.09 2.31 -9.27
N GLY A 224 -25.39 3.44 -9.36
CA GLY A 224 -25.48 4.55 -8.41
C GLY A 224 -24.95 4.21 -7.01
N VAL A 225 -24.02 3.26 -6.91
CA VAL A 225 -23.47 2.77 -5.63
C VAL A 225 -22.08 3.37 -5.41
N PRO A 226 -21.83 4.01 -4.26
CA PRO A 226 -20.50 4.54 -3.95
C PRO A 226 -19.50 3.39 -3.79
N LEU A 227 -18.33 3.53 -4.45
CA LEU A 227 -17.27 2.53 -4.51
C LEU A 227 -15.96 3.11 -3.96
N ALA A 228 -15.39 2.43 -2.97
CA ALA A 228 -14.05 2.64 -2.46
C ALA A 228 -13.14 1.47 -2.85
N ILE A 229 -11.90 1.76 -3.24
CA ILE A 229 -10.90 0.77 -3.62
C ILE A 229 -9.76 0.82 -2.62
N ARG A 230 -9.35 -0.34 -2.12
CA ARG A 230 -8.19 -0.49 -1.24
C ARG A 230 -7.19 -1.45 -1.86
N PRO A 231 -6.10 -0.96 -2.46
CA PRO A 231 -5.05 -1.83 -2.95
C PRO A 231 -4.35 -2.53 -1.79
N LEU A 232 -4.06 -3.81 -1.95
CA LEU A 232 -3.27 -4.62 -1.03
C LEU A 232 -1.97 -5.06 -1.70
N ALA A 233 -0.93 -5.27 -0.90
CA ALA A 233 0.27 -5.93 -1.39
C ALA A 233 -0.01 -7.41 -1.71
N GLU A 234 0.84 -8.01 -2.55
CA GLU A 234 0.74 -9.42 -2.87
C GLU A 234 0.77 -10.26 -1.59
N SER A 235 -0.21 -11.17 -1.45
CA SER A 235 -0.37 -12.05 -0.27
C SER A 235 -0.69 -11.36 1.07
N GLN A 236 -0.95 -10.05 1.10
CA GLN A 236 -1.36 -9.38 2.33
C GLN A 236 -2.82 -9.75 2.68
N PRO A 237 -3.10 -10.25 3.89
CA PRO A 237 -4.48 -10.55 4.29
C PRO A 237 -5.28 -9.26 4.47
N ILE A 238 -6.61 -9.37 4.45
CA ILE A 238 -7.49 -8.23 4.74
C ILE A 238 -7.48 -8.00 6.24
N ILE A 239 -7.09 -6.80 6.68
CA ILE A 239 -6.95 -6.46 8.10
C ILE A 239 -7.90 -5.31 8.44
N PHE A 240 -8.66 -5.49 9.51
CA PHE A 240 -9.45 -4.47 10.18
C PHE A 240 -8.84 -4.23 11.55
N SER A 241 -8.54 -2.98 11.91
CA SER A 241 -7.97 -2.64 13.22
C SER A 241 -8.60 -1.38 13.76
N THR A 242 -8.87 -1.35 15.07
CA THR A 242 -9.43 -0.18 15.77
C THR A 242 -8.43 0.95 15.98
N LEU A 243 -7.13 0.70 15.83
CA LEU A 243 -6.08 1.72 15.94
C LEU A 243 -5.79 2.45 14.61
N GLY A 244 -6.49 2.07 13.54
CA GLY A 244 -6.05 2.40 12.19
C GLY A 244 -4.72 1.68 11.89
N THR A 245 -4.52 1.33 10.64
CA THR A 245 -3.19 1.05 10.12
C THR A 245 -2.32 2.29 10.29
N ARG A 246 -1.72 2.49 11.47
CA ARG A 246 -0.32 2.93 11.49
C ARG A 246 0.48 1.72 11.04
N ALA A 247 0.43 1.46 9.74
CA ALA A 247 1.60 0.93 9.09
C ALA A 247 2.72 1.84 9.56
N ALA A 248 3.63 1.28 10.35
CA ALA A 248 4.89 1.89 10.64
C ALA A 248 5.56 2.10 9.27
N ALA A 249 5.36 3.27 8.68
CA ALA A 249 6.35 3.82 7.78
C ALA A 249 7.59 4.01 8.66
N GLN A 250 8.61 3.19 8.40
CA GLN A 250 9.98 3.57 8.68
C GLN A 250 10.44 4.50 7.57
#